data_AF-A0AAW1XFN8-F1
#
_entry.id   AF-A0AAW1XFN8-F1
#
_cell.length_a   1.000
_cell.length_b   1.000
_cell.length_c   1.000
_cell.angle_alpha   90.00
_cell.angle_beta   90.00
_cell.angle_gamma   90.00
#
_symmetry.space_group_name_H-M   'P 1'
#
loop_
_entity.id
_entity.type
_entity.pdbx_description
1 polymer ?
#
loop_
_entity_poly.entity_id
_entity_poly.type
_entity_poly.pdbx_seq_one_letter_code
_entity_poly.pdbx_strand_id
1 'polypeptide(L)'
;MECICRYPRINLNKDPSLRSVLSDPLSGAFLEDAMVVSCGHSFGGLMLRKVIETSRCTLCSAEIETRSLVPNLALRAAAAAVKQEDDRRLFHNSTIRKRRKELGDQMDPSRRPNRENGDVGDDAINRGVQYPFSVNEKVIIKGNRRTPEKFVGKEAVITSQCLNGWYLLKIIGSGENVRLQYRSLRKI
;
A
#
# COMPACT_ATOMS: atom_id res chain seq x y z
N MET A 1 -2.68 12.44 38.66
CA MET A 1 -3.70 12.46 37.59
C MET A 1 -3.13 11.66 36.43
N GLU A 2 -3.32 10.34 36.44
CA GLU A 2 -2.83 9.47 35.36
C GLU A 2 -3.96 9.25 34.36
N CYS A 3 -3.83 9.82 33.16
CA CYS A 3 -4.75 9.57 32.06
C CYS A 3 -4.45 8.16 31.48
N ILE A 4 -4.98 7.12 32.13
CA ILE A 4 -4.93 5.77 31.57
C ILE A 4 -6.00 5.67 30.48
N CYS A 5 -5.61 6.01 29.25
CA CYS A 5 -6.42 5.76 28.07
C CYS A 5 -6.58 4.24 27.90
N ARG A 6 -7.60 3.64 28.50
CA ARG A 6 -7.92 2.21 28.27
C ARG A 6 -8.54 2.09 26.89
N TYR A 7 -7.70 1.76 25.91
CA TYR A 7 -8.10 1.49 24.54
C TYR A 7 -9.06 0.29 24.51
N PRO A 8 -10.12 0.30 23.67
CA PRO A 8 -10.94 -0.89 23.47
C PRO A 8 -10.03 -2.02 22.96
N ARG A 9 -10.32 -3.28 23.34
CA ARG A 9 -9.51 -4.44 22.97
C ARG A 9 -9.52 -4.67 21.46
N ILE A 10 -8.70 -3.93 20.73
CA ILE A 10 -8.35 -4.20 19.33
C ILE A 10 -7.27 -5.28 19.36
N ASN A 11 -7.49 -6.36 18.61
CA ASN A 11 -6.62 -7.54 18.47
C ASN A 11 -5.16 -7.31 18.89
N LEU A 12 -4.78 -7.77 20.09
CA LEU A 12 -3.44 -7.62 20.69
C LEU A 12 -2.30 -8.33 19.93
N ASN A 13 -2.58 -8.99 18.81
CA ASN A 13 -1.60 -9.81 18.10
C ASN A 13 -0.77 -9.04 17.05
N LYS A 14 -1.02 -7.73 16.86
CA LYS A 14 -0.22 -6.84 16.02
C LYS A 14 -0.20 -5.45 16.64
N ASP A 15 0.95 -4.80 16.69
CA ASP A 15 1.05 -3.40 17.12
C ASP A 15 0.10 -2.54 16.27
N PRO A 16 -0.81 -1.77 16.88
CA PRO A 16 -1.77 -0.99 16.13
C PRO A 16 -1.05 0.11 15.35
N SER A 17 -1.40 0.26 14.07
CA SER A 17 -0.88 1.35 13.26
C SER A 17 -1.27 2.71 13.84
N LEU A 18 -0.43 3.74 13.65
CA LEU A 18 -0.75 5.10 14.12
C LEU A 18 -2.10 5.59 13.56
N ARG A 19 -2.41 5.25 12.30
CA ARG A 19 -3.71 5.54 11.69
C ARG A 19 -4.86 4.92 12.47
N SER A 20 -4.79 3.61 12.79
CA SER A 20 -5.85 2.95 13.57
C SER A 20 -6.00 3.50 14.98
N VAL A 21 -4.92 3.98 15.61
CA VAL A 21 -4.98 4.60 16.95
C VAL A 21 -5.70 5.94 16.91
N LEU A 22 -5.50 6.72 15.84
CA LEU A 22 -6.05 8.07 15.67
C LEU A 22 -7.37 8.10 14.88
N SER A 23 -8.01 6.95 14.67
CA SER A 23 -9.28 6.84 13.96
C SER A 23 -10.39 6.30 14.85
N ASP A 24 -11.63 6.73 14.59
CA ASP A 24 -12.83 6.15 15.17
C ASP A 24 -12.98 4.69 14.69
N PRO A 25 -13.06 3.70 15.59
CA PRO A 25 -13.16 2.29 15.22
C PRO A 25 -14.46 1.92 14.47
N LEU A 26 -15.51 2.76 14.52
CA LEU A 26 -16.74 2.52 13.76
C LEU A 26 -16.68 3.08 12.35
N SER A 27 -16.34 4.36 12.20
CA SER A 27 -16.32 5.02 10.89
C SER A 27 -15.00 4.85 10.13
N GLY A 28 -13.91 4.55 10.82
CA GLY A 28 -12.55 4.61 10.29
C GLY A 28 -12.07 6.04 9.99
N ALA A 29 -12.85 7.08 10.34
CA ALA A 29 -12.48 8.47 10.17
C ALA A 29 -11.46 8.90 11.23
N PHE A 30 -10.57 9.83 10.89
CA PHE A 30 -9.65 10.43 11.85
C PHE A 30 -10.39 11.22 12.93
N LEU A 31 -9.88 11.20 14.15
CA LEU A 31 -10.47 11.84 15.34
C LEU A 31 -10.27 13.38 15.36
N GLU A 32 -10.51 14.05 14.23
CA GLU A 32 -10.42 15.52 14.08
C GLU A 32 -11.53 16.26 14.86
N ASP A 33 -12.56 15.55 15.28
CA ASP A 33 -13.69 16.02 16.09
C ASP A 33 -13.65 15.51 17.54
N ALA A 34 -12.52 14.97 18.01
CA ALA A 34 -12.42 14.35 19.33
C ALA A 34 -12.93 15.24 20.48
N MET A 35 -13.76 14.66 21.35
CA MET A 35 -14.30 15.24 22.57
C MET A 35 -13.98 14.32 23.75
N VAL A 36 -13.56 14.91 24.88
CA VAL A 36 -13.38 14.27 26.17
C VAL A 36 -14.71 14.27 26.92
N VAL A 37 -15.12 13.10 27.42
CA VAL A 37 -16.29 12.94 28.29
C VAL A 37 -15.90 13.04 29.76
N SER A 38 -16.88 13.14 30.68
CA SER A 38 -16.67 13.29 32.13
C SER A 38 -15.76 12.22 32.75
N CYS A 39 -15.74 10.99 32.21
CA CYS A 39 -14.86 9.93 32.68
C CYS A 39 -13.41 10.00 32.13
N GLY A 40 -13.07 11.05 31.38
CA GLY A 40 -11.72 11.31 30.85
C GLY A 40 -11.38 10.63 29.52
N HIS A 41 -12.26 9.79 28.98
CA HIS A 41 -12.05 9.16 27.67
C HIS A 41 -12.39 10.11 26.53
N SER A 42 -11.70 9.95 25.39
CA SER A 42 -11.95 10.75 24.19
C SER A 42 -12.65 9.95 23.10
N PHE A 43 -13.64 10.56 22.46
CA PHE A 43 -14.39 9.97 21.35
C PHE A 43 -14.54 10.97 20.21
N GLY A 44 -14.56 10.48 18.98
CA GLY A 44 -14.89 11.25 17.77
C GLY A 44 -15.78 10.42 16.85
N GLY A 45 -16.22 11.00 15.74
CA GLY A 45 -16.98 10.31 14.70
C GLY A 45 -18.25 9.63 15.20
N LEU A 46 -18.48 8.40 14.74
CA LEU A 46 -19.68 7.63 15.09
C LEU A 46 -19.65 7.14 16.53
N MET A 47 -18.47 6.88 17.09
CA MET A 47 -18.37 6.51 18.50
C MET A 47 -18.78 7.65 19.44
N LEU A 48 -18.45 8.90 19.10
CA LEU A 48 -18.93 10.05 19.87
C LEU A 48 -20.45 10.14 19.86
N ARG A 49 -21.09 9.96 18.69
CA ARG A 49 -22.57 9.93 18.59
C ARG A 49 -23.18 8.84 19.46
N LYS A 50 -22.67 7.62 19.37
CA LYS A 50 -23.14 6.48 20.17
C LYS A 50 -23.01 6.76 21.67
N VAL A 51 -21.90 7.35 22.09
CA VAL A 51 -21.64 7.70 23.49
C VAL A 51 -22.68 8.73 23.97
N ILE A 52 -22.94 9.79 23.18
CA ILE A 52 -23.97 10.80 23.48
C ILE A 52 -25.37 10.17 23.55
N GLU A 53 -25.75 9.38 22.55
CA GLU A 53 -27.07 8.73 22.47
C GLU A 53 -27.34 7.79 23.65
N THR A 54 -26.33 7.03 24.06
CA THR A 54 -26.46 6.07 25.17
C THR A 54 -26.20 6.71 26.54
N SER A 55 -25.69 7.95 26.58
CA SER A 55 -25.22 8.62 27.80
C SER A 55 -24.26 7.75 28.64
N ARG A 56 -23.50 6.86 27.99
CA ARG A 56 -22.54 5.95 28.64
C ARG A 56 -21.26 5.84 27.84
N CYS A 57 -20.13 5.82 28.56
CA CYS A 57 -18.82 5.58 27.98
C CYS A 57 -18.71 4.13 27.47
N THR A 58 -18.34 3.94 26.20
CA THR A 58 -18.20 2.60 25.61
C THR A 58 -16.96 1.83 26.07
N LEU A 59 -16.04 2.49 26.78
CA LEU A 59 -14.77 1.90 27.24
C LEU A 59 -14.83 1.44 28.69
N CYS A 60 -15.38 2.28 29.58
CA CYS A 60 -15.47 1.98 31.01
C CYS A 60 -16.90 1.85 31.52
N SER A 61 -17.91 2.03 30.68
CA SER A 61 -19.34 1.96 31.05
C SER A 61 -19.79 3.00 32.08
N ALA A 62 -18.96 4.01 32.41
CA ALA A 62 -19.37 5.12 33.25
C ALA A 62 -20.49 5.95 32.57
N GLU A 63 -21.43 6.45 33.37
CA GLU A 63 -22.39 7.45 32.90
C GLU A 63 -21.68 8.74 32.55
N ILE A 64 -22.16 9.41 31.51
CA ILE A 64 -21.56 10.64 31.03
C ILE A 64 -22.57 11.78 31.00
N GLU A 65 -22.10 12.95 31.40
CA GLU A 65 -22.88 14.18 31.27
C GLU A 65 -22.66 14.77 29.88
N THR A 66 -23.66 14.67 29.02
CA THR A 66 -23.58 15.10 27.61
C THR A 66 -23.43 16.61 27.43
N ARG A 67 -23.71 17.39 28.48
CA ARG A 67 -23.55 18.85 28.50
C ARG A 67 -22.13 19.30 28.82
N SER A 68 -21.28 18.43 29.35
CA SER A 68 -19.93 18.76 29.83
C SER A 68 -18.81 18.25 28.89
N LEU A 69 -19.09 18.12 27.59
CA LEU A 69 -18.10 17.63 26.63
C LEU A 69 -17.03 18.68 26.37
N VAL A 70 -15.76 18.31 26.52
CA VAL A 70 -14.62 19.21 26.32
C VAL A 70 -13.84 18.81 25.06
N PRO A 71 -13.53 19.71 24.11
CA PRO A 71 -12.73 19.36 22.95
C PRO A 71 -11.32 18.86 23.32
N ASN A 72 -10.89 17.73 22.75
CA ASN A 72 -9.50 17.26 22.89
C ASN A 72 -8.62 17.86 21.78
N LEU A 73 -8.16 19.10 21.98
CA LEU A 73 -7.39 19.84 20.97
C LEU A 73 -6.09 19.11 20.57
N ALA A 74 -5.42 18.46 21.52
CA ALA A 74 -4.19 17.72 21.25
C ALA A 74 -4.44 16.51 20.33
N LEU A 75 -5.46 15.71 20.64
CA LEU A 75 -5.83 14.56 19.82
C LEU A 75 -6.29 14.97 18.42
N ARG A 76 -7.08 16.05 18.32
CA ARG A 76 -7.52 16.60 17.03
C ARG A 76 -6.33 17.04 16.18
N ALA A 77 -5.38 17.77 16.78
CA ALA A 77 -4.17 18.21 16.09
C ALA A 77 -3.31 17.02 15.61
N ALA A 78 -3.15 15.99 16.45
CA ALA A 78 -2.42 14.78 16.08
C ALA A 78 -3.10 14.03 14.92
N ALA A 79 -4.43 13.86 14.99
CA ALA A 79 -5.20 13.20 13.94
C ALA A 79 -5.13 13.97 12.60
N ALA A 80 -5.27 15.30 12.65
CA ALA A 80 -5.17 16.16 11.47
C ALA A 80 -3.77 16.11 10.83
N ALA A 81 -2.70 16.14 11.63
CA ALA A 81 -1.33 16.06 11.13
C ALA A 81 -1.05 14.73 10.42
N VAL A 82 -1.51 13.61 10.98
CA VAL A 82 -1.34 12.29 10.35
C VAL A 82 -2.15 12.18 9.06
N LYS A 83 -3.40 12.66 9.07
CA LYS A 83 -4.24 12.72 7.86
C LYS A 83 -3.57 13.53 6.75
N GLN A 84 -3.03 14.71 7.07
CA GLN A 84 -2.36 15.57 6.10
C GLN A 84 -1.13 14.88 5.47
N GLU A 85 -0.33 14.18 6.28
CA GLU A 85 0.83 13.45 5.77
C GLU A 85 0.41 12.23 4.92
N ASP A 86 -0.64 11.52 5.31
CA ASP A 86 -1.23 10.43 4.50
C ASP A 86 -1.75 10.97 3.16
N ASP A 87 -2.51 12.05 3.17
CA ASP A 87 -3.01 12.71 1.96
C ASP A 87 -1.84 13.17 1.08
N ARG A 88 -0.81 13.81 1.67
CA ARG A 88 0.39 14.24 0.93
C ARG A 88 1.10 13.08 0.27
N ARG A 89 1.22 11.93 0.95
CA ARG A 89 1.79 10.70 0.38
C ARG A 89 0.92 10.16 -0.76
N LEU A 90 -0.39 10.17 -0.60
CA LEU A 90 -1.33 9.73 -1.63
C LEU A 90 -1.28 10.63 -2.87
N PHE A 91 -1.28 11.95 -2.70
CA PHE A 91 -1.12 12.93 -3.78
C PHE A 91 0.26 12.87 -4.43
N HIS A 92 1.33 12.67 -3.66
CA HIS A 92 2.67 12.48 -4.22
C HIS A 92 2.75 11.21 -5.07
N ASN A 93 2.18 10.11 -4.59
CA ASN A 93 2.12 8.86 -5.33
C ASN A 93 1.23 8.96 -6.59
N SER A 94 0.11 9.68 -6.52
CA SER A 94 -0.78 9.89 -7.67
C SER A 94 -0.14 10.79 -8.73
N THR A 95 0.53 11.87 -8.33
CA THR A 95 1.26 12.77 -9.24
C THR A 95 2.45 12.07 -9.89
N ILE A 96 3.18 11.21 -9.18
CA ILE A 96 4.22 10.35 -9.78
C ILE A 96 3.61 9.40 -10.82
N ARG A 97 2.48 8.74 -10.49
CA ARG A 97 1.78 7.86 -11.44
C ARG A 97 1.30 8.62 -12.68
N LYS A 98 0.77 9.84 -12.52
CA LYS A 98 0.31 10.70 -13.62
C LYS A 98 1.48 11.12 -14.54
N ARG A 99 2.61 11.58 -13.98
CA ARG A 99 3.81 11.92 -14.76
C ARG A 99 4.37 10.73 -15.55
N ARG A 100 4.34 9.53 -14.98
CA ARG A 100 4.74 8.31 -15.71
C ARG A 100 3.81 8.00 -16.89
N LYS A 101 2.52 8.32 -16.78
CA LYS A 101 1.54 8.14 -17.85
C LYS A 101 1.73 9.16 -18.97
N GLU A 102 1.99 10.43 -18.65
CA GLU A 102 2.20 11.52 -19.63
C GLU A 102 3.52 11.39 -20.41
N LEU A 103 4.60 10.94 -19.77
CA LEU A 103 5.87 10.64 -20.46
C LEU A 103 5.79 9.41 -21.39
N GLY A 104 4.80 8.54 -21.21
CA GLY A 104 4.53 7.42 -22.12
C GLY A 104 3.78 7.85 -23.40
N ASP A 105 3.16 9.04 -23.38
CA ASP A 105 2.27 9.54 -24.44
C ASP A 105 2.99 10.51 -25.39
N GLN A 106 4.03 11.24 -24.92
CA GLN A 106 4.79 12.19 -25.74
C GLN A 106 5.96 11.59 -26.55
N MET A 107 6.05 10.26 -26.67
CA MET A 107 6.96 9.61 -27.61
C MET A 107 6.18 9.28 -28.90
N ASP A 108 6.03 10.29 -29.75
CA ASP A 108 5.33 10.27 -31.05
C ASP A 108 6.24 9.68 -32.19
N PRO A 109 5.66 9.04 -33.24
CA PRO A 109 6.30 7.99 -34.04
C PRO A 109 7.11 8.47 -35.26
N SER A 110 8.08 9.36 -35.05
CA SER A 110 8.94 9.87 -36.14
C SER A 110 10.40 9.45 -35.97
N ARG A 111 10.74 8.23 -36.40
CA ARG A 111 12.08 7.80 -36.91
C ARG A 111 12.09 6.30 -37.19
N ARG A 112 11.70 5.91 -38.40
CA ARG A 112 12.30 4.76 -39.10
C ARG A 112 13.32 5.32 -40.10
N PRO A 113 14.45 4.63 -40.32
CA PRO A 113 14.53 3.93 -41.59
C PRO A 113 15.02 2.49 -41.46
N ASN A 114 14.27 1.62 -42.14
CA ASN A 114 14.70 0.56 -43.05
C ASN A 114 15.75 -0.48 -42.59
N ARG A 115 15.29 -1.72 -42.40
CA ARG A 115 15.86 -2.93 -43.02
C ARG A 115 14.88 -4.12 -42.92
N GLU A 116 14.22 -4.37 -44.04
CA GLU A 116 13.80 -5.65 -44.64
C GLU A 116 14.17 -6.93 -43.86
N ASN A 117 13.19 -7.73 -43.38
CA ASN A 117 12.61 -8.86 -44.13
C ASN A 117 11.69 -9.73 -43.22
N GLY A 118 10.54 -10.17 -43.74
CA GLY A 118 9.90 -11.45 -43.37
C GLY A 118 8.80 -11.49 -42.28
N ASP A 119 7.55 -11.42 -42.75
CA ASP A 119 6.42 -12.29 -42.37
C ASP A 119 5.57 -12.00 -41.09
N VAL A 120 4.31 -11.59 -41.36
CA VAL A 120 3.01 -11.90 -40.70
C VAL A 120 2.98 -11.98 -39.17
N GLY A 121 2.16 -11.22 -38.43
CA GLY A 121 1.04 -10.35 -38.69
C GLY A 121 0.44 -9.97 -37.33
N ASP A 122 -0.16 -8.78 -37.29
CA ASP A 122 -1.05 -8.22 -36.27
C ASP A 122 -0.61 -8.26 -34.78
N ASP A 123 -0.19 -7.09 -34.27
CA ASP A 123 -0.60 -6.61 -32.93
C ASP A 123 -0.01 -5.21 -32.72
N ALA A 124 -0.58 -4.27 -33.46
CA ALA A 124 -0.29 -2.85 -33.35
C ALA A 124 -1.07 -2.18 -32.20
N ILE A 125 -1.24 -2.83 -31.05
CA ILE A 125 -1.74 -2.16 -29.83
C ILE A 125 -1.11 -2.87 -28.63
N ASN A 126 -0.09 -2.29 -27.98
CA ASN A 126 0.13 -2.37 -26.52
C ASN A 126 1.52 -1.83 -26.15
N ARG A 127 1.59 -0.52 -25.81
CA ARG A 127 2.66 0.01 -24.93
C ARG A 127 2.45 -0.44 -23.48
N GLY A 128 2.21 -1.73 -23.28
CA GLY A 128 2.20 -2.40 -21.98
C GLY A 128 3.57 -3.04 -21.74
N VAL A 129 3.94 -3.24 -20.47
CA VAL A 129 5.11 -4.08 -20.17
C VAL A 129 4.80 -5.49 -20.65
N GLN A 130 5.44 -5.90 -21.74
CA GLN A 130 5.31 -7.25 -22.27
C GLN A 130 5.88 -8.23 -21.24
N TYR A 131 5.11 -9.27 -20.96
CA TYR A 131 5.48 -10.34 -20.06
C TYR A 131 5.85 -11.57 -20.89
N PRO A 132 7.12 -11.72 -21.31
CA PRO A 132 7.53 -12.76 -22.26
C PRO A 132 7.51 -14.18 -21.67
N PHE A 133 7.24 -14.31 -20.37
CA PHE A 133 7.20 -15.58 -19.68
C PHE A 133 5.90 -15.78 -18.90
N SER A 134 5.42 -17.01 -18.89
CA SER A 134 4.23 -17.49 -18.20
C SER A 134 4.54 -18.02 -16.80
N VAL A 135 3.54 -18.03 -15.91
CA VAL A 135 3.67 -18.73 -14.63
C VAL A 135 3.86 -20.23 -14.90
N ASN A 136 4.72 -20.86 -14.11
CA ASN A 136 5.19 -22.24 -14.23
C ASN A 136 6.14 -22.51 -15.42
N GLU A 137 6.59 -21.48 -16.12
CA GLU A 137 7.62 -21.61 -17.17
C GLU A 137 9.02 -21.73 -16.54
N LYS A 138 9.84 -22.64 -17.09
CA LYS A 138 11.25 -22.79 -16.72
C LYS A 138 12.10 -21.77 -17.47
N VAL A 139 12.99 -21.09 -16.75
CA VAL A 139 13.87 -20.06 -17.30
C VAL A 139 15.27 -20.19 -16.71
N ILE A 140 16.27 -19.69 -17.44
CA ILE A 140 17.64 -19.55 -16.94
C ILE A 140 17.92 -18.10 -16.56
N ILE A 141 18.55 -17.89 -15.40
CA ILE A 141 18.93 -16.56 -14.93
C ILE A 141 20.25 -16.17 -15.59
N LYS A 142 20.20 -15.30 -16.61
CA LYS A 142 21.40 -14.74 -17.27
C LYS A 142 22.07 -13.63 -16.43
N GLY A 143 21.30 -12.97 -15.58
CA GLY A 143 21.77 -11.87 -14.74
C GLY A 143 21.95 -10.53 -15.47
N ASN A 144 22.23 -9.50 -14.67
CA ASN A 144 22.55 -8.14 -15.08
C ASN A 144 23.46 -7.51 -14.00
N ARG A 145 23.87 -6.24 -14.14
CA ARG A 145 24.72 -5.54 -13.16
C ARG A 145 24.16 -5.47 -11.72
N ARG A 146 22.88 -5.77 -11.53
CA ARG A 146 22.18 -5.77 -10.22
C ARG A 146 21.82 -7.17 -9.73
N THR A 147 22.11 -8.21 -10.52
CA THR A 147 21.79 -9.60 -10.17
C THR A 147 22.99 -10.20 -9.44
N PRO A 148 22.83 -10.68 -8.20
CA PRO A 148 23.89 -11.40 -7.51
C PRO A 148 24.36 -12.61 -8.32
N GLU A 149 25.68 -12.77 -8.46
CA GLU A 149 26.30 -13.80 -9.27
C GLU A 149 25.90 -15.23 -8.83
N LYS A 150 25.62 -15.41 -7.54
CA LYS A 150 25.09 -16.67 -6.96
C LYS A 150 23.80 -17.19 -7.61
N PHE A 151 23.08 -16.37 -8.37
CA PHE A 151 21.86 -16.75 -9.08
C PHE A 151 22.06 -16.91 -10.59
N VAL A 152 23.15 -16.38 -11.14
CA VAL A 152 23.42 -16.42 -12.57
C VAL A 152 23.76 -17.85 -13.00
N GLY A 153 23.24 -18.29 -14.13
CA GLY A 153 23.40 -19.64 -14.67
C GLY A 153 22.49 -20.69 -14.04
N LYS A 154 21.71 -20.35 -13.01
CA LYS A 154 20.77 -21.29 -12.38
C LYS A 154 19.44 -21.34 -13.13
N GLU A 155 18.85 -22.52 -13.16
CA GLU A 155 17.49 -22.73 -13.63
C GLU A 155 16.49 -22.35 -12.53
N ALA A 156 15.37 -21.76 -12.93
CA ALA A 156 14.30 -21.39 -12.03
C ALA A 156 12.94 -21.54 -12.70
N VAL A 157 11.91 -21.75 -11.90
CA VAL A 157 10.50 -21.74 -12.35
C VAL A 157 9.87 -20.42 -11.96
N ILE A 158 9.11 -19.83 -12.86
CA ILE A 158 8.32 -18.64 -12.55
C ILE A 158 7.14 -19.05 -11.68
N THR A 159 7.09 -18.57 -10.45
CA THR A 159 5.98 -18.83 -9.54
C THR A 159 4.90 -17.74 -9.61
N SER A 160 5.27 -16.49 -9.89
CA SER A 160 4.30 -15.40 -10.01
C SER A 160 4.82 -14.26 -10.87
N GLN A 161 3.92 -13.67 -11.64
CA GLN A 161 4.16 -12.43 -12.37
C GLN A 161 3.92 -11.24 -11.45
N CYS A 162 4.88 -10.32 -11.38
CA CYS A 162 4.80 -9.06 -10.64
C CYS A 162 4.70 -7.87 -11.59
N LEU A 163 4.36 -6.70 -11.07
CA LEU A 163 4.25 -5.48 -11.88
C LEU A 163 5.58 -5.08 -12.54
N ASN A 164 5.49 -4.40 -13.69
CA ASN A 164 6.62 -3.83 -14.43
C ASN A 164 7.66 -4.86 -14.91
N GLY A 165 7.23 -6.07 -15.28
CA GLY A 165 8.11 -7.08 -15.86
C GLY A 165 9.03 -7.75 -14.84
N TRP A 166 8.66 -7.71 -13.56
CA TRP A 166 9.30 -8.48 -12.50
C TRP A 166 8.62 -9.85 -12.38
N TYR A 167 9.41 -10.85 -12.03
CA TYR A 167 8.94 -12.21 -11.80
C TYR A 167 9.47 -12.70 -10.45
N LEU A 168 8.61 -13.41 -9.72
CA LEU A 168 9.03 -14.25 -8.62
C LEU A 168 9.43 -15.60 -9.20
N LEU A 169 10.63 -16.04 -8.87
CA LEU A 169 11.25 -17.24 -9.37
C LEU A 169 11.59 -18.15 -8.21
N LYS A 170 11.39 -19.45 -8.39
CA LYS A 170 11.85 -20.50 -7.49
C LYS A 170 13.00 -21.25 -8.15
N ILE A 171 14.19 -21.16 -7.57
CA ILE A 171 15.40 -21.76 -8.15
C ILE A 171 15.32 -23.29 -8.04
N ILE A 172 15.48 -23.97 -9.18
CA ILE A 172 15.53 -25.42 -9.27
C ILE A 172 16.89 -25.86 -8.73
N GLY A 173 16.89 -26.63 -7.64
CA GLY A 173 18.09 -27.09 -6.93
C GLY A 173 18.19 -26.55 -5.50
N SER A 174 18.12 -25.23 -5.31
CA SER A 174 18.20 -24.63 -3.96
C SER A 174 16.83 -24.41 -3.30
N GLY A 175 15.75 -24.32 -4.08
CA GLY A 175 14.42 -24.00 -3.57
C GLY A 175 14.23 -22.55 -3.12
N GLU A 176 15.27 -21.70 -3.23
CA GLU A 176 15.21 -20.29 -2.87
C GLU A 176 14.28 -19.51 -3.81
N ASN A 177 13.56 -18.54 -3.22
CA ASN A 177 12.72 -17.63 -3.99
C ASN A 177 13.44 -16.30 -4.23
N VAL A 178 13.50 -15.85 -5.48
CA VAL A 178 14.15 -14.60 -5.88
C VAL A 178 13.26 -13.80 -6.81
N ARG A 179 13.27 -12.47 -6.65
CA ARG A 179 12.58 -11.56 -7.55
C ARG A 179 13.56 -10.97 -8.54
N LEU A 180 13.37 -11.23 -9.83
CA LEU A 180 14.20 -10.68 -10.91
C LEU A 180 13.35 -10.10 -12.02
N GLN A 181 13.91 -9.13 -12.73
CA GLN A 181 13.27 -8.55 -13.90
C GLN A 181 13.50 -9.45 -15.12
N TYR A 182 12.52 -9.50 -16.03
CA TYR A 182 12.51 -10.35 -17.23
C TYR A 182 13.79 -10.24 -18.08
N ARG A 183 14.45 -9.07 -18.09
CA ARG A 183 15.70 -8.81 -18.84
C ARG A 183 16.90 -9.62 -18.33
N SER A 184 16.80 -10.13 -17.11
CA SER A 184 17.83 -10.95 -16.47
C SER A 184 17.56 -12.44 -16.69
N LEU A 185 16.47 -12.78 -17.39
CA LEU A 185 15.98 -14.13 -17.63
C LEU A 185 16.08 -14.46 -19.13
N ARG A 186 16.19 -15.75 -19.43
CA ARG A 186 16.15 -16.27 -20.80
C ARG A 186 15.33 -17.56 -20.81
N LYS A 187 14.59 -17.80 -21.90
CA LYS A 187 13.90 -19.08 -22.11
C LYS A 187 14.93 -20.20 -22.30
N ILE A 188 14.59 -21.38 -21.80
CA ILE A 188 15.34 -22.61 -22.06
C ILE A 188 14.83 -23.20 -23.37
#